data_AF-A0A543DKM5-F1
#
_entry.id   AF-A0A543DKM5-F1
#
_cell.length_a   1.000
_cell.length_b   1.000
_cell.length_c   1.000
_cell.angle_alpha   90.00
_cell.angle_beta   90.00
_cell.angle_gamma   90.00
#
_symmetry.space_group_name_H-M   'P 1'
#
loop_
_entity.id
_entity.type
_entity.pdbx_description
1 polymer ?
#
loop_
_entity_poly.entity_id
_entity_poly.type
_entity_poly.pdbx_seq_one_letter_code
_entity_poly.pdbx_strand_id
1 'polypeptide(L)'
;MNSLEFAGVALRRGAVRLAVVGLVLALIGLVGLIAFHTVLWISSNAGHFANRAGCGVSDEISPLTGGTASEATAEQRTNAAIIVKVGRQMQVPVRGQWIALATAMQESGLRNINYGDRDSLGLFQQRPSQGWGSPAQVTDPTYAAVQFYRRLLAVPGWTEMPLWRAAQTVQRSAFPTAYSKWEQHAAKLLADVDGEASLATTDVCAPRGGARGPAPAPYSGPSSGCVNDDPTSGGCLTGATRHALDEVNRVFGGYRGGSLIRATGCWDPHQWNPSSDHPKGRACDFFPGTAGRFAAGDELEAGWQLADWFRTHADPLEVSYVIWQGRIWTAGSADTATGWGRPYTGGGVYDPEEATGGHFDHLHVSFRQ
;
A
#
# COMPACT_ATOMS: atom_id res chain seq x y z
N MET A 1 6.26 67.03 28.00
CA MET A 1 6.97 66.30 26.92
C MET A 1 7.02 67.21 25.71
N ASN A 2 8.23 67.61 25.30
CA ASN A 2 8.42 68.65 24.27
C ASN A 2 8.20 68.09 22.87
N SER A 3 7.80 68.96 21.93
CA SER A 3 7.50 68.67 20.51
C SER A 3 8.59 67.92 19.74
N LEU A 4 9.83 67.91 20.25
CA LEU A 4 10.96 67.16 19.69
C LEU A 4 10.88 65.64 19.94
N GLU A 5 10.25 65.18 21.04
CA GLU A 5 10.12 63.74 21.33
C GLU A 5 9.07 63.07 20.44
N PHE A 6 8.00 63.78 20.05
CA PHE A 6 6.99 63.28 19.11
C PHE A 6 7.57 63.06 17.71
N ALA A 7 8.45 63.95 17.25
CA ALA A 7 9.11 63.82 15.95
C ALA A 7 10.02 62.57 15.91
N GLY A 8 10.74 62.27 17.01
CA GLY A 8 11.61 61.10 17.11
C GLY A 8 10.85 59.76 17.06
N VAL A 9 9.69 59.68 17.70
CA VAL A 9 8.85 58.46 17.70
C VAL A 9 8.19 58.25 16.33
N ALA A 10 7.76 59.31 15.65
CA ALA A 10 7.18 59.24 14.31
C ALA A 10 8.22 58.77 13.27
N LEU A 11 9.45 59.27 13.33
CA LEU A 11 10.56 58.85 12.47
C LEU A 11 10.93 57.38 12.67
N ARG A 12 11.00 56.91 13.92
CA ARG A 12 11.28 55.49 14.23
C ARG A 12 10.19 54.56 13.71
N ARG A 13 8.92 54.95 13.83
CA ARG A 13 7.78 54.16 13.29
C ARG A 13 7.78 54.13 11.75
N GLY A 14 8.18 55.22 11.10
CA GLY A 14 8.37 55.28 9.65
C GLY A 14 9.49 54.34 9.16
N ALA A 15 10.64 54.36 9.83
CA ALA A 15 11.78 53.49 9.51
C ALA A 15 11.46 52.00 9.67
N VAL A 16 10.74 51.61 10.73
CA VAL A 16 10.32 50.21 10.93
C VAL A 16 9.35 49.74 9.85
N ARG A 17 8.39 50.59 9.45
CA ARG A 17 7.44 50.24 8.37
C ARG A 17 8.15 50.05 7.03
N LEU A 18 9.12 50.90 6.69
CA LEU A 18 9.92 50.75 5.48
C LEU A 18 10.79 49.48 5.50
N ALA A 19 11.37 49.13 6.65
CA ALA A 19 12.13 47.89 6.80
C ALA A 19 11.26 46.63 6.62
N VAL A 20 10.04 46.63 7.16
CA VAL A 20 9.10 45.50 7.01
C VAL A 20 8.65 45.36 5.55
N VAL A 21 8.35 46.47 4.86
CA VAL A 21 7.99 46.43 3.43
C VAL A 21 9.15 45.90 2.59
N GLY A 22 10.39 46.33 2.87
CA GLY A 22 11.58 45.81 2.19
C GLY A 22 11.77 44.29 2.38
N LEU A 23 11.55 43.79 3.60
CA LEU A 23 11.65 42.36 3.90
C LEU A 23 10.59 41.52 3.15
N VAL A 24 9.35 42.00 3.10
CA VAL A 24 8.25 41.31 2.41
C VAL A 24 8.51 41.23 0.90
N LEU A 25 8.99 42.32 0.30
CA LEU A 25 9.34 42.34 -1.13
C LEU A 25 10.50 41.40 -1.46
N ALA A 26 11.51 41.30 -0.58
CA ALA A 26 12.62 40.36 -0.74
C ALA A 26 12.15 38.89 -0.67
N LEU A 27 11.23 38.56 0.25
CA LEU A 27 10.67 37.21 0.38
C LEU A 27 9.83 36.82 -0.84
N ILE A 28 9.01 37.74 -1.37
CA ILE A 28 8.24 37.51 -2.60
C ILE A 28 9.18 37.27 -3.79
N GLY A 29 10.26 38.05 -3.90
CA GLY A 29 11.29 37.85 -4.91
C GLY A 29 11.96 36.47 -4.83
N LEU A 30 12.28 36.01 -3.62
CA LEU A 30 12.89 34.69 -3.39
C LEU A 30 11.96 33.54 -3.77
N VAL A 31 10.67 33.63 -3.40
CA VAL A 31 9.66 32.61 -3.78
C VAL A 31 9.46 32.57 -5.29
N GLY A 32 9.45 33.73 -5.96
CA GLY A 32 9.40 33.80 -7.42
C GLY A 32 10.60 33.16 -8.10
N LEU A 33 11.81 33.35 -7.57
CA LEU A 33 13.04 32.74 -8.07
C LEU A 33 13.03 31.21 -7.91
N ILE A 34 12.58 30.71 -6.77
CA ILE A 34 12.45 29.27 -6.52
C ILE A 34 11.43 28.67 -7.50
N ALA A 35 10.26 29.29 -7.66
CA ALA A 35 9.24 28.82 -8.60
C ALA A 35 9.75 28.80 -10.05
N PHE A 36 10.48 29.84 -10.46
CA PHE A 36 11.07 29.92 -11.81
C PHE A 36 12.11 28.83 -12.06
N HIS A 37 13.00 28.55 -11.10
CA HIS A 37 13.97 27.45 -11.21
C HIS A 37 13.30 26.07 -11.24
N THR A 38 12.22 25.87 -10.46
CA THR A 38 11.47 24.61 -10.48
C THR A 38 10.79 24.38 -11.82
N VAL A 39 10.20 25.42 -12.44
CA VAL A 39 9.58 25.32 -13.78
C VAL A 39 10.62 25.04 -14.87
N LEU A 40 11.80 25.67 -14.80
CA LEU A 40 12.90 25.40 -15.74
C LEU A 40 13.45 23.97 -15.60
N TRP A 41 13.56 23.44 -14.38
CA TRP A 41 13.98 22.06 -14.12
C TRP A 41 12.94 21.02 -14.61
N ILE A 42 11.64 21.28 -14.43
CA ILE A 42 10.57 20.43 -14.98
C ILE A 42 10.61 20.42 -16.51
N SER A 43 10.83 21.58 -17.12
CA SER A 43 10.88 21.75 -18.58
C SER A 43 12.10 21.08 -19.21
N SER A 44 13.24 21.05 -18.51
CA SER A 44 14.45 20.34 -18.97
C SER A 44 14.35 18.82 -18.82
N ASN A 45 13.58 18.31 -17.85
CA ASN A 45 13.42 16.87 -17.63
C ASN A 45 12.31 16.23 -18.48
N ALA A 46 11.39 17.02 -19.03
CA ALA A 46 10.34 16.53 -19.91
C ALA A 46 10.89 15.97 -21.26
N GLY A 47 12.12 16.32 -21.64
CA GLY A 47 12.77 15.86 -22.87
C GLY A 47 13.37 14.44 -22.82
N HIS A 48 13.43 13.78 -21.66
CA HIS A 48 14.13 12.50 -21.49
C HIS A 48 13.24 11.25 -21.44
N PHE A 49 11.91 11.40 -21.50
CA PHE A 49 10.97 10.28 -21.46
C PHE A 49 10.54 9.74 -22.84
N ALA A 50 11.07 10.29 -23.93
CA ALA A 50 10.58 9.99 -25.28
C ALA A 50 11.30 8.83 -26.01
N ASN A 51 12.35 8.22 -25.46
CA ASN A 51 13.03 7.11 -26.15
C ASN A 51 13.72 6.14 -25.19
N ARG A 52 13.06 5.02 -24.86
CA ARG A 52 13.73 3.76 -24.51
C ARG A 52 12.76 2.57 -24.56
N ALA A 53 12.40 2.19 -25.79
CA ALA A 53 12.03 0.81 -26.09
C ALA A 53 13.26 0.14 -26.72
N GLY A 54 13.90 -0.78 -26.00
CA GLY A 54 15.02 -1.57 -26.52
C GLY A 54 15.87 -2.18 -25.41
N CYS A 55 15.86 -3.52 -25.33
CA CYS A 55 16.79 -4.27 -24.49
C CYS A 55 18.20 -4.20 -25.11
N GLY A 56 19.15 -3.61 -24.39
CA GLY A 56 20.56 -3.59 -24.74
C GLY A 56 21.41 -3.30 -23.51
N VAL A 57 22.27 -4.23 -23.13
CA VAL A 57 23.29 -4.06 -22.09
C VAL A 57 24.39 -3.17 -22.66
N SER A 58 24.78 -2.14 -21.92
CA SER A 58 26.09 -1.52 -22.06
C SER A 58 26.73 -1.47 -20.69
N ASP A 59 27.78 -2.26 -20.52
CA ASP A 59 28.76 -2.16 -19.45
C ASP A 59 29.32 -0.74 -19.40
N GLU A 60 28.85 0.11 -18.50
CA GLU A 60 29.65 1.17 -17.89
C GLU A 60 29.21 1.37 -16.45
N ILE A 61 30.05 0.93 -15.53
CA ILE A 61 29.96 1.26 -14.11
C ILE A 61 30.38 2.72 -13.96
N SER A 62 29.42 3.60 -13.67
CA SER A 62 29.66 4.87 -13.00
C SER A 62 28.54 5.15 -11.99
N PRO A 63 28.88 5.59 -10.76
CA PRO A 63 27.95 5.62 -9.65
C PRO A 63 27.02 6.82 -9.76
N LEU A 64 25.80 6.58 -10.24
CA LEU A 64 24.72 7.55 -10.17
C LEU A 64 24.04 7.45 -8.80
N THR A 65 24.49 8.29 -7.88
CA THR A 65 23.73 8.67 -6.69
C THR A 65 22.45 9.42 -7.10
N GLY A 66 21.30 8.82 -6.82
CA GLY A 66 20.01 9.53 -6.68
C GLY A 66 18.86 8.98 -7.54
N GLY A 67 17.98 8.17 -6.94
CA GLY A 67 16.73 7.71 -7.57
C GLY A 67 15.99 6.57 -6.85
N THR A 68 15.59 6.80 -5.60
CA THR A 68 14.66 6.02 -4.73
C THR A 68 14.91 4.51 -4.56
N ALA A 69 15.96 4.15 -3.82
CA ALA A 69 15.94 2.95 -3.00
C ALA A 69 14.84 3.07 -1.91
N SER A 70 14.22 1.96 -1.54
CA SER A 70 13.13 1.87 -0.52
C SER A 70 13.40 2.73 0.71
N GLU A 71 12.34 3.26 1.34
CA GLU A 71 12.36 4.02 2.61
C GLU A 71 13.07 3.30 3.79
N ALA A 72 13.35 1.99 3.69
CA ALA A 72 14.13 1.24 4.67
C ALA A 72 15.66 1.49 4.57
N THR A 73 16.35 1.49 5.71
CA THR A 73 17.82 1.51 5.77
C THR A 73 18.42 0.16 5.38
N ALA A 74 19.74 0.12 5.13
CA ALA A 74 20.45 -1.14 4.86
C ALA A 74 20.33 -2.14 6.02
N GLU A 75 20.31 -1.66 7.27
CA GLU A 75 20.07 -2.47 8.46
C GLU A 75 18.66 -3.10 8.43
N GLN A 76 17.63 -2.28 8.16
CA GLN A 76 16.24 -2.75 8.10
C GLN A 76 16.03 -3.78 6.99
N ARG A 77 16.62 -3.56 5.81
CA ARG A 77 16.62 -4.55 4.71
C ARG A 77 17.31 -5.86 5.10
N THR A 78 18.47 -5.78 5.74
CA THR A 78 19.20 -6.97 6.23
C THR A 78 18.37 -7.78 7.22
N ASN A 79 17.76 -7.10 8.20
CA ASN A 79 16.90 -7.76 9.19
C ASN A 79 15.65 -8.37 8.56
N ALA A 80 15.03 -7.68 7.59
CA ALA A 80 13.90 -8.23 6.84
C ALA A 80 14.28 -9.47 6.03
N ALA A 81 15.44 -9.45 5.36
CA ALA A 81 15.98 -10.62 4.65
C ALA A 81 16.21 -11.81 5.58
N ILE A 82 16.67 -11.59 6.82
CA ILE A 82 16.79 -12.64 7.82
C ILE A 82 15.42 -13.23 8.17
N ILE A 83 14.42 -12.39 8.46
CA ILE A 83 13.05 -12.82 8.79
C ILE A 83 12.45 -13.67 7.66
N VAL A 84 12.58 -13.23 6.42
CA VAL A 84 12.09 -13.94 5.22
C VAL A 84 12.82 -15.26 5.03
N LYS A 85 14.17 -15.24 5.09
CA LYS A 85 15.00 -16.44 4.94
C LYS A 85 14.65 -17.51 5.97
N VAL A 86 14.50 -17.12 7.24
CA VAL A 86 14.11 -18.05 8.32
C VAL A 86 12.71 -18.61 8.07
N GLY A 87 11.75 -17.77 7.68
CA GLY A 87 10.39 -18.23 7.35
C GLY A 87 10.40 -19.28 6.24
N ARG A 88 11.18 -19.06 5.18
CA ARG A 88 11.38 -20.03 4.08
C ARG A 88 12.03 -21.33 4.56
N GLN A 89 13.09 -21.25 5.37
CA GLN A 89 13.76 -22.43 5.93
C GLN A 89 12.84 -23.27 6.81
N MET A 90 11.88 -22.62 7.49
CA MET A 90 10.86 -23.26 8.30
C MET A 90 9.60 -23.63 7.51
N GLN A 91 9.59 -23.43 6.18
CA GLN A 91 8.46 -23.67 5.29
C GLN A 91 7.18 -22.93 5.73
N VAL A 92 7.34 -21.76 6.35
CA VAL A 92 6.23 -20.89 6.73
C VAL A 92 5.66 -20.24 5.47
N PRO A 93 4.33 -20.28 5.26
CA PRO A 93 3.69 -19.60 4.14
C PRO A 93 4.06 -18.11 4.06
N VAL A 94 4.00 -17.53 2.87
CA VAL A 94 4.31 -16.10 2.62
C VAL A 94 3.51 -15.19 3.57
N ARG A 95 2.26 -15.55 3.90
CA ARG A 95 1.45 -14.84 4.90
C ARG A 95 2.13 -14.75 6.27
N GLY A 96 2.76 -15.83 6.73
CA GLY A 96 3.48 -15.82 8.01
C GLY A 96 4.70 -14.91 7.97
N GLN A 97 5.40 -14.85 6.83
CA GLN A 97 6.53 -13.94 6.61
C GLN A 97 6.06 -12.49 6.63
N TRP A 98 4.91 -12.22 6.01
CA TRP A 98 4.24 -10.92 6.04
C TRP A 98 3.87 -10.48 7.46
N ILE A 99 3.24 -11.37 8.24
CA ILE A 99 2.92 -11.15 9.65
C ILE A 99 4.20 -10.86 10.47
N ALA A 100 5.27 -11.60 10.25
CA ALA A 100 6.54 -11.42 10.95
C ALA A 100 7.19 -10.06 10.63
N LEU A 101 7.24 -9.67 9.36
CA LEU A 101 7.77 -8.37 8.95
C LEU A 101 6.96 -7.22 9.54
N ALA A 102 5.63 -7.28 9.45
CA ALA A 102 4.76 -6.27 10.05
C ALA A 102 4.92 -6.20 11.57
N THR A 103 5.11 -7.35 12.23
CA THR A 103 5.39 -7.39 13.67
C THR A 103 6.72 -6.71 13.98
N ALA A 104 7.82 -7.09 13.31
CA ALA A 104 9.13 -6.49 13.58
C ALA A 104 9.17 -4.99 13.25
N MET A 105 8.43 -4.53 12.24
CA MET A 105 8.24 -3.11 11.96
C MET A 105 7.52 -2.39 13.10
N GLN A 106 6.49 -3.00 13.68
CA GLN A 106 5.77 -2.40 14.80
C GLN A 106 6.58 -2.38 16.10
N GLU A 107 7.31 -3.45 16.38
CA GLU A 107 8.03 -3.62 17.65
C GLU A 107 9.31 -2.80 17.72
N SER A 108 10.06 -2.73 16.61
CA SER A 108 11.39 -2.10 16.59
C SER A 108 11.65 -1.19 15.39
N GLY A 109 10.68 -1.08 14.47
CA GLY A 109 10.93 -0.50 13.16
C GLY A 109 11.98 -1.30 12.38
N LEU A 110 12.00 -2.64 12.51
CA LEU A 110 12.99 -3.55 11.90
C LEU A 110 14.45 -3.31 12.33
N ARG A 111 14.66 -2.79 13.53
CA ARG A 111 16.01 -2.58 14.10
C ARG A 111 16.28 -3.58 15.21
N ASN A 112 17.49 -4.11 15.24
CA ASN A 112 17.83 -5.09 16.28
C ASN A 112 18.31 -4.39 17.55
N ILE A 113 17.37 -3.82 18.30
CA ILE A 113 17.65 -2.97 19.46
C ILE A 113 17.90 -3.76 20.75
N ASN A 114 18.80 -3.27 21.59
CA ASN A 114 19.18 -3.87 22.87
C ASN A 114 18.49 -3.20 24.08
N TYR A 115 17.38 -2.53 23.83
CA TYR A 115 16.54 -1.85 24.82
C TYR A 115 15.06 -1.99 24.44
N GLY A 116 14.18 -1.70 25.40
CA GLY A 116 12.74 -1.84 25.25
C GLY A 116 12.00 -1.62 26.57
N ASP A 117 10.69 -1.82 26.58
CA ASP A 117 9.93 -1.89 27.82
C ASP A 117 10.38 -3.11 28.66
N ARG A 118 10.64 -2.90 29.96
CA ARG A 118 11.16 -3.91 30.90
C ARG A 118 12.44 -4.59 30.38
N ASP A 119 12.35 -5.85 29.97
CA ASP A 119 13.44 -6.67 29.43
C ASP A 119 13.17 -7.07 27.96
N SER A 120 12.30 -6.36 27.24
CA SER A 120 12.09 -6.56 25.81
C SER A 120 13.33 -6.21 25.00
N LEU A 121 13.72 -7.09 24.08
CA LEU A 121 14.93 -6.96 23.27
C LEU A 121 14.70 -7.45 21.83
N GLY A 122 15.57 -6.99 20.93
CA GLY A 122 15.68 -7.45 19.55
C GLY A 122 14.54 -7.04 18.62
N LEU A 123 14.53 -7.63 17.42
CA LEU A 123 13.62 -7.28 16.31
C LEU A 123 12.14 -7.28 16.68
N PHE A 124 11.74 -8.24 17.51
CA PHE A 124 10.35 -8.48 17.90
C PHE A 124 10.07 -8.03 19.34
N GLN A 125 10.98 -7.28 19.98
CA GLN A 125 10.85 -6.85 21.38
C GLN A 125 10.45 -8.00 22.32
N GLN A 126 11.11 -9.14 22.16
CA GLN A 126 10.83 -10.37 22.89
C GLN A 126 11.40 -10.30 24.31
N ARG A 127 10.65 -10.80 25.29
CA ARG A 127 11.03 -10.73 26.71
C ARG A 127 11.64 -12.05 27.20
N PRO A 128 12.91 -12.09 27.61
CA PRO A 128 13.52 -13.26 28.26
C PRO A 128 12.71 -13.78 29.44
N SER A 129 12.22 -12.90 30.30
CA SER A 129 11.37 -13.24 31.46
C SER A 129 10.02 -13.89 31.09
N GLN A 130 9.58 -13.81 29.83
CA GLN A 130 8.39 -14.51 29.33
C GLN A 130 8.72 -15.74 28.49
N GLY A 131 9.92 -16.30 28.65
CA GLY A 131 10.30 -17.56 28.03
C GLY A 131 10.55 -17.48 26.52
N TRP A 132 10.88 -16.30 25.99
CA TRP A 132 11.29 -16.16 24.59
C TRP A 132 12.73 -16.64 24.33
N GLY A 133 13.58 -16.66 25.35
CA GLY A 133 15.00 -17.06 25.26
C GLY A 133 15.84 -16.29 26.27
N SER A 134 17.16 -16.47 26.26
CA SER A 134 18.09 -15.61 27.00
C SER A 134 18.25 -14.25 26.30
N PRO A 135 18.76 -13.20 26.99
CA PRO A 135 19.04 -11.90 26.36
C PRO A 135 19.86 -12.02 25.07
N ALA A 136 20.93 -12.82 25.09
CA ALA A 136 21.78 -13.03 23.91
C ALA A 136 21.02 -13.70 22.75
N GLN A 137 20.11 -14.62 23.06
CA GLN A 137 19.30 -15.31 22.06
C GLN A 137 18.26 -14.38 21.44
N VAL A 138 17.51 -13.60 22.23
CA VAL A 138 16.47 -12.72 21.69
C VAL A 138 17.03 -11.52 20.91
N THR A 139 18.31 -11.18 21.11
CA THR A 139 19.05 -10.22 20.27
C THR A 139 19.73 -10.84 19.06
N ASP A 140 19.64 -12.15 18.84
CA ASP A 140 20.03 -12.78 17.57
C ASP A 140 18.81 -12.75 16.63
N PRO A 141 18.87 -12.00 15.50
CA PRO A 141 17.77 -11.90 14.54
C PRO A 141 17.25 -13.24 14.03
N THR A 142 18.13 -14.23 13.84
CA THR A 142 17.77 -15.55 13.34
C THR A 142 17.00 -16.32 14.41
N TYR A 143 17.51 -16.35 15.64
CA TYR A 143 16.84 -17.00 16.76
C TYR A 143 15.48 -16.35 17.05
N ALA A 144 15.43 -15.01 17.11
CA ALA A 144 14.21 -14.28 17.40
C ALA A 144 13.11 -14.55 16.36
N ALA A 145 13.46 -14.61 15.07
CA ALA A 145 12.55 -14.99 13.99
C ALA A 145 12.07 -16.44 14.11
N VAL A 146 12.96 -17.40 14.42
CA VAL A 146 12.59 -18.81 14.64
C VAL A 146 11.56 -18.92 15.78
N GLN A 147 11.77 -18.22 16.89
CA GLN A 147 10.82 -18.26 18.02
C GLN A 147 9.49 -17.60 17.69
N PHE A 148 9.50 -16.50 16.94
CA PHE A 148 8.28 -15.86 16.46
C PHE A 148 7.45 -16.83 15.62
N TYR A 149 8.06 -17.45 14.60
CA TYR A 149 7.36 -18.40 13.74
C TYR A 149 6.87 -19.64 14.48
N ARG A 150 7.65 -20.19 15.42
CA ARG A 150 7.19 -21.31 16.26
C ARG A 150 5.91 -20.98 17.01
N ARG A 151 5.82 -19.77 17.56
CA ARG A 151 4.61 -19.32 18.28
C ARG A 151 3.47 -18.99 17.32
N LEU A 152 3.74 -18.38 16.17
CA LEU A 152 2.74 -18.16 15.12
C LEU A 152 2.08 -19.47 14.66
N LEU A 153 2.91 -20.47 14.34
CA LEU A 153 2.43 -21.78 13.88
C LEU A 153 1.63 -22.54 14.95
N ALA A 154 1.82 -22.20 16.23
CA ALA A 154 1.07 -22.78 17.34
C ALA A 154 -0.29 -22.10 17.59
N VAL A 155 -0.59 -20.97 16.93
CA VAL A 155 -1.88 -20.27 17.06
C VAL A 155 -2.92 -20.93 16.15
N PRO A 156 -4.00 -21.54 16.69
CA PRO A 156 -5.04 -22.12 15.84
C PRO A 156 -5.70 -21.07 14.95
N GLY A 157 -5.85 -21.35 13.65
CA GLY A 157 -6.53 -20.47 12.71
C GLY A 157 -5.75 -19.21 12.30
N TRP A 158 -4.46 -19.09 12.64
CA TRP A 158 -3.66 -17.88 12.35
C TRP A 158 -3.63 -17.49 10.87
N THR A 159 -3.75 -18.45 9.97
CA THR A 159 -3.79 -18.25 8.51
C THR A 159 -5.03 -17.49 8.06
N GLU A 160 -6.13 -17.59 8.80
CA GLU A 160 -7.42 -16.98 8.50
C GLU A 160 -7.68 -15.72 9.33
N MET A 161 -6.82 -15.40 10.30
CA MET A 161 -6.95 -14.17 11.09
C MET A 161 -6.49 -12.95 10.29
N PRO A 162 -7.06 -11.75 10.52
CA PRO A 162 -6.41 -10.50 10.14
C PRO A 162 -4.93 -10.50 10.53
N LEU A 163 -4.05 -9.90 9.74
CA LEU A 163 -2.61 -9.91 10.01
C LEU A 163 -2.29 -9.34 11.40
N TRP A 164 -2.90 -8.19 11.74
CA TRP A 164 -2.79 -7.62 13.08
C TRP A 164 -3.30 -8.59 14.17
N ARG A 165 -4.40 -9.30 13.88
CA ARG A 165 -4.95 -10.49 14.57
C ARG A 165 -3.87 -11.45 15.04
N ALA A 166 -3.22 -12.04 14.04
CA ALA A 166 -2.20 -13.05 14.22
C ALA A 166 -0.96 -12.50 14.96
N ALA A 167 -0.46 -11.33 14.54
CA ALA A 167 0.68 -10.66 15.18
C ALA A 167 0.44 -10.41 16.67
N GLN A 168 -0.72 -9.82 17.00
CA GLN A 168 -1.16 -9.55 18.36
C GLN A 168 -1.33 -10.83 19.18
N THR A 169 -1.85 -11.90 18.59
CA THR A 169 -2.04 -13.19 19.28
C THR A 169 -0.70 -13.84 19.66
N VAL A 170 0.31 -13.69 18.80
CA VAL A 170 1.67 -14.17 19.06
C VAL A 170 2.37 -13.33 20.12
N GLN A 171 2.31 -12.00 20.00
CA GLN A 171 3.06 -11.08 20.86
C GLN A 171 2.38 -10.80 22.20
N ARG A 172 1.05 -10.93 22.28
CA ARG A 172 0.23 -10.55 23.45
C ARG A 172 0.53 -9.11 23.93
N SER A 173 0.72 -8.19 22.98
CA SER A 173 0.96 -6.76 23.24
C SER A 173 -0.28 -6.05 23.80
N ALA A 174 -0.12 -4.87 24.39
CA ALA A 174 -1.23 -4.09 24.95
C ALA A 174 -1.97 -3.21 23.91
N PHE A 175 -1.60 -3.25 22.62
CA PHE A 175 -2.09 -2.34 21.58
C PHE A 175 -2.55 -3.08 20.31
N PRO A 176 -3.81 -3.58 20.29
CA PRO A 176 -4.28 -4.52 19.26
C PRO A 176 -4.26 -3.96 17.82
N THR A 177 -4.50 -2.66 17.60
CA THR A 177 -4.65 -2.09 16.23
C THR A 177 -3.36 -1.53 15.62
N ALA A 178 -2.24 -1.55 16.34
CA ALA A 178 -1.02 -0.84 15.90
C ALA A 178 -0.33 -1.49 14.68
N TYR A 179 -0.64 -2.75 14.38
CA TYR A 179 0.02 -3.52 13.31
C TYR A 179 -0.55 -3.23 11.91
N SER A 180 -1.80 -2.77 11.80
CA SER A 180 -2.45 -2.55 10.48
C SER A 180 -1.76 -1.48 9.62
N LYS A 181 -1.12 -0.48 10.25
CA LYS A 181 -0.36 0.56 9.54
C LYS A 181 0.90 0.04 8.83
N TRP A 182 1.41 -1.14 9.23
CA TRP A 182 2.65 -1.71 8.68
C TRP A 182 2.39 -2.75 7.61
N GLU A 183 1.16 -3.20 7.40
CA GLU A 183 0.83 -4.28 6.48
C GLU A 183 1.37 -4.00 5.07
N GLN A 184 1.18 -2.80 4.54
CA GLN A 184 1.67 -2.46 3.20
C GLN A 184 3.19 -2.22 3.14
N HIS A 185 3.76 -1.60 4.15
CA HIS A 185 5.23 -1.46 4.23
C HIS A 185 5.89 -2.84 4.30
N ALA A 186 5.31 -3.76 5.07
CA ALA A 186 5.77 -5.14 5.17
C ALA A 186 5.59 -5.91 3.87
N ALA A 187 4.48 -5.71 3.14
CA ALA A 187 4.26 -6.33 1.82
C ALA A 187 5.27 -5.81 0.79
N LYS A 188 5.50 -4.49 0.73
CA LYS A 188 6.50 -3.88 -0.15
C LYS A 188 7.90 -4.37 0.18
N LEU A 189 8.28 -4.36 1.45
CA LEU A 189 9.61 -4.83 1.86
C LEU A 189 9.78 -6.33 1.64
N LEU A 190 8.74 -7.14 1.81
CA LEU A 190 8.74 -8.56 1.47
C LEU A 190 9.03 -8.73 -0.03
N ALA A 191 8.34 -7.99 -0.90
CA ALA A 191 8.58 -8.02 -2.33
C ALA A 191 9.98 -7.52 -2.73
N ASP A 192 10.48 -6.46 -2.10
CA ASP A 192 11.82 -5.91 -2.34
C ASP A 192 12.91 -6.94 -1.97
N VAL A 193 12.81 -7.52 -0.77
CA VAL A 193 13.73 -8.54 -0.26
C VAL A 193 13.62 -9.86 -1.04
N ASP A 194 12.41 -10.24 -1.45
CA ASP A 194 12.18 -11.40 -2.32
C ASP A 194 12.77 -11.17 -3.71
N GLY A 195 12.67 -9.94 -4.23
CA GLY A 195 13.31 -9.48 -5.45
C GLY A 195 14.84 -9.62 -5.37
N GLU A 196 15.47 -9.04 -4.35
CA GLU A 196 16.92 -9.15 -4.11
C GLU A 196 17.38 -10.61 -3.91
N ALA A 197 16.61 -11.43 -3.19
CA ALA A 197 16.88 -12.85 -3.04
C ALA A 197 16.71 -13.66 -4.34
N SER A 198 15.78 -13.24 -5.22
CA SER A 198 15.60 -13.85 -6.55
C SER A 198 16.68 -13.40 -7.55
N LEU A 199 17.18 -12.17 -7.44
CA LEU A 199 18.30 -11.67 -8.24
C LEU A 199 19.62 -12.38 -7.88
N ALA A 200 19.75 -12.89 -6.66
CA ALA A 200 20.85 -13.76 -6.24
C ALA A 200 20.71 -15.22 -6.76
N THR A 201 19.59 -15.58 -7.39
CA THR A 201 19.28 -16.94 -7.87
C THR A 201 18.75 -16.93 -9.32
N THR A 202 19.50 -16.29 -10.23
CA THR A 202 19.49 -16.45 -11.71
C THR A 202 18.17 -16.65 -12.51
N ASP A 203 17.97 -15.73 -13.46
CA ASP A 203 17.55 -15.88 -14.89
C ASP A 203 16.17 -15.38 -15.40
N VAL A 204 16.28 -14.65 -16.53
CA VAL A 204 15.38 -14.15 -17.60
C VAL A 204 14.13 -13.28 -17.33
N CYS A 205 14.18 -12.05 -17.87
CA CYS A 205 13.13 -11.25 -18.53
C CYS A 205 11.64 -11.44 -18.16
N ALA A 206 11.28 -11.34 -16.88
CA ALA A 206 9.93 -10.94 -16.48
C ALA A 206 10.01 -9.69 -15.60
N PRO A 207 9.36 -8.57 -15.94
CA PRO A 207 9.27 -7.44 -15.01
C PRO A 207 8.46 -7.87 -13.79
N ARG A 208 9.11 -7.92 -12.61
CA ARG A 208 8.43 -8.00 -11.32
C ARG A 208 8.20 -6.57 -10.82
N GLY A 209 6.94 -6.22 -10.52
CA GLY A 209 6.58 -4.95 -9.83
C GLY A 209 5.70 -3.96 -10.61
N GLY A 210 5.28 -4.26 -11.83
CA GLY A 210 4.20 -3.52 -12.53
C GLY A 210 2.96 -4.40 -12.63
N ALA A 211 1.77 -3.80 -12.66
CA ALA A 211 0.50 -4.50 -12.87
C ALA A 211 0.65 -5.61 -13.93
N ARG A 212 0.44 -6.87 -13.55
CA ARG A 212 0.45 -7.97 -14.52
C ARG A 212 -0.80 -7.81 -15.40
N GLY A 213 -0.62 -7.29 -16.60
CA GLY A 213 -1.67 -7.22 -17.60
C GLY A 213 -1.43 -6.13 -18.65
N PRO A 214 -1.77 -6.37 -19.93
CA PRO A 214 -1.75 -5.30 -20.94
C PRO A 214 -2.70 -4.17 -20.55
N ALA A 215 -2.35 -2.94 -20.92
CA ALA A 215 -3.22 -1.78 -20.72
C ALA A 215 -4.60 -2.02 -21.37
N PRO A 216 -5.71 -1.68 -20.69
CA PRO A 216 -7.04 -1.78 -21.26
C PRO A 216 -7.29 -0.68 -22.29
N ALA A 217 -8.22 -0.91 -23.21
CA ALA A 217 -8.69 0.16 -24.08
C ALA A 217 -9.44 1.22 -23.24
N PRO A 218 -9.34 2.52 -23.56
CA PRO A 218 -10.16 3.53 -22.91
C PRO A 218 -11.64 3.32 -23.17
N TYR A 219 -12.47 3.39 -22.12
CA TYR A 219 -13.92 3.41 -22.28
C TYR A 219 -14.35 4.69 -23.01
N SER A 220 -15.21 4.53 -24.02
CA SER A 220 -15.73 5.63 -24.84
C SER A 220 -17.26 5.61 -24.97
N GLY A 221 -17.94 4.81 -24.15
CA GLY A 221 -19.40 4.67 -24.19
C GLY A 221 -20.13 5.77 -23.39
N PRO A 222 -21.47 5.68 -23.27
CA PRO A 222 -22.28 6.66 -22.56
C PRO A 222 -21.97 6.69 -21.05
N SER A 223 -22.19 7.86 -20.44
CA SER A 223 -21.75 8.18 -19.07
C SER A 223 -22.69 7.83 -17.94
N SER A 224 -23.85 7.26 -18.23
CA SER A 224 -24.76 6.77 -17.19
C SER A 224 -25.82 5.85 -17.77
N GLY A 225 -26.39 5.04 -16.88
CA GLY A 225 -27.55 4.22 -17.14
C GLY A 225 -27.25 2.74 -17.11
N CYS A 226 -28.27 1.97 -16.72
CA CYS A 226 -28.32 0.54 -16.96
C CYS A 226 -28.40 0.32 -18.48
N VAL A 227 -27.31 -0.13 -19.08
CA VAL A 227 -27.18 -0.28 -20.54
C VAL A 227 -26.84 -1.70 -20.97
N ASN A 228 -26.32 -2.52 -20.06
CA ASN A 228 -25.92 -3.90 -20.36
C ASN A 228 -26.40 -4.85 -19.26
N ASP A 229 -26.81 -6.06 -19.63
CA ASP A 229 -27.07 -7.11 -18.65
C ASP A 229 -25.78 -7.47 -17.89
N ASP A 230 -25.92 -7.72 -16.59
CA ASP A 230 -24.82 -8.22 -15.76
C ASP A 230 -24.63 -9.73 -15.98
N PRO A 231 -23.51 -10.17 -16.58
CA PRO A 231 -23.24 -11.60 -16.79
C PRO A 231 -22.81 -12.30 -15.50
N THR A 232 -22.67 -11.58 -14.38
CA THR A 232 -22.16 -12.11 -13.12
C THR A 232 -23.30 -12.47 -12.15
N SER A 233 -24.16 -11.53 -11.78
CA SER A 233 -25.22 -11.77 -10.80
C SER A 233 -26.63 -11.51 -11.35
N GLY A 234 -26.75 -11.19 -12.64
CA GLY A 234 -28.00 -10.74 -13.25
C GLY A 234 -28.32 -9.29 -12.89
N GLY A 235 -29.41 -8.73 -13.43
CA GLY A 235 -29.64 -7.30 -13.34
C GLY A 235 -28.81 -6.55 -14.38
N CYS A 236 -28.34 -5.35 -14.04
CA CYS A 236 -27.85 -4.44 -15.07
C CYS A 236 -26.64 -3.61 -14.66
N LEU A 237 -25.70 -3.47 -15.59
CA LEU A 237 -24.47 -2.72 -15.46
C LEU A 237 -24.49 -1.45 -16.31
N THR A 238 -23.71 -0.48 -15.86
CA THR A 238 -23.31 0.64 -16.69
C THR A 238 -22.32 0.19 -17.76
N GLY A 239 -22.14 1.01 -18.80
CA GLY A 239 -21.22 0.67 -19.88
C GLY A 239 -19.77 0.61 -19.41
N ALA A 240 -19.37 1.50 -18.49
CA ALA A 240 -18.03 1.49 -17.89
C ALA A 240 -17.77 0.21 -17.08
N THR A 241 -18.73 -0.20 -16.24
CA THR A 241 -18.62 -1.43 -15.44
C THR A 241 -18.55 -2.66 -16.33
N ARG A 242 -19.36 -2.71 -17.39
CA ARG A 242 -19.31 -3.83 -18.35
C ARG A 242 -17.98 -3.87 -19.10
N HIS A 243 -17.49 -2.73 -19.57
CA HIS A 243 -16.18 -2.60 -20.22
C HIS A 243 -15.05 -3.09 -19.31
N ALA A 244 -15.05 -2.67 -18.05
CA ALA A 244 -14.07 -3.12 -17.09
C ALA A 244 -14.09 -4.63 -16.87
N LEU A 245 -15.28 -5.25 -16.82
CA LEU A 245 -15.42 -6.69 -16.68
C LEU A 245 -14.91 -7.46 -17.91
N ASP A 246 -15.17 -6.95 -19.11
CA ASP A 246 -14.66 -7.52 -20.36
C ASP A 246 -13.13 -7.40 -20.44
N GLU A 247 -12.56 -6.29 -19.97
CA GLU A 247 -11.11 -6.12 -19.85
C GLU A 247 -10.48 -7.06 -18.80
N VAL A 248 -11.13 -7.26 -17.65
CA VAL A 248 -10.71 -8.28 -16.66
C VAL A 248 -10.69 -9.67 -17.29
N ASN A 249 -11.74 -10.03 -18.04
CA ASN A 249 -11.79 -11.32 -18.76
C ASN A 249 -10.61 -11.47 -19.73
N ARG A 250 -10.34 -10.42 -20.51
CA ARG A 250 -9.25 -10.40 -21.50
C ARG A 250 -7.87 -10.49 -20.86
N VAL A 251 -7.65 -9.79 -19.76
CA VAL A 251 -6.34 -9.65 -19.11
C VAL A 251 -6.02 -10.84 -18.22
N PHE A 252 -6.98 -11.29 -17.41
CA PHE A 252 -6.76 -12.29 -16.37
C PHE A 252 -7.28 -13.68 -16.74
N GLY A 253 -7.79 -13.85 -17.97
CA GLY A 253 -8.28 -15.13 -18.48
C GLY A 253 -9.61 -15.57 -17.87
N GLY A 254 -10.38 -14.62 -17.33
CA GLY A 254 -11.70 -14.85 -16.75
C GLY A 254 -11.96 -14.09 -15.46
N TYR A 255 -13.24 -13.83 -15.17
CA TYR A 255 -13.74 -13.30 -13.89
C TYR A 255 -14.51 -14.35 -13.07
N ARG A 256 -14.47 -15.63 -13.49
CA ARG A 256 -15.11 -16.78 -12.80
C ARG A 256 -14.29 -18.05 -12.98
N GLY A 257 -14.12 -18.81 -11.90
CA GLY A 257 -13.44 -20.11 -11.93
C GLY A 257 -11.96 -20.06 -12.34
N GLY A 258 -11.36 -18.88 -12.42
CA GLY A 258 -9.97 -18.67 -12.79
C GLY A 258 -9.00 -18.87 -11.62
N SER A 259 -7.70 -18.85 -11.91
CA SER A 259 -6.65 -18.97 -10.89
C SER A 259 -6.46 -17.70 -10.07
N LEU A 260 -6.72 -16.53 -10.66
CA LEU A 260 -6.66 -15.23 -9.98
C LEU A 260 -8.03 -14.78 -9.43
N ILE A 261 -9.11 -15.12 -10.13
CA ILE A 261 -10.47 -14.70 -9.79
C ILE A 261 -11.37 -15.93 -9.77
N ARG A 262 -11.82 -16.31 -8.58
CA ARG A 262 -12.68 -17.47 -8.35
C ARG A 262 -14.13 -17.15 -8.63
N ALA A 263 -14.59 -15.98 -8.20
CA ALA A 263 -15.93 -15.49 -8.44
C ALA A 263 -15.92 -13.97 -8.61
N THR A 264 -16.97 -13.43 -9.21
CA THR A 264 -17.19 -11.98 -9.31
C THR A 264 -18.68 -11.72 -9.19
N GLY A 265 -19.10 -10.68 -8.49
CA GLY A 265 -20.49 -10.20 -8.48
C GLY A 265 -20.52 -8.70 -8.68
N CYS A 266 -21.30 -8.20 -9.64
CA CYS A 266 -21.30 -6.79 -9.99
C CYS A 266 -22.59 -6.09 -9.55
N TRP A 267 -23.73 -6.51 -10.07
CA TRP A 267 -25.01 -5.96 -9.69
C TRP A 267 -25.63 -6.78 -8.56
N ASP A 268 -26.13 -6.08 -7.54
CA ASP A 268 -26.97 -6.65 -6.50
C ASP A 268 -27.95 -5.57 -6.02
N PRO A 269 -29.23 -5.89 -5.75
CA PRO A 269 -30.22 -4.89 -5.39
C PRO A 269 -29.90 -4.16 -4.07
N HIS A 270 -29.06 -4.71 -3.19
CA HIS A 270 -28.65 -4.20 -1.87
C HIS A 270 -29.78 -3.39 -1.20
N GLN A 271 -30.95 -4.00 -1.01
CA GLN A 271 -32.15 -3.30 -0.54
C GLN A 271 -31.95 -2.60 0.82
N TRP A 272 -31.03 -3.12 1.63
CA TRP A 272 -30.64 -2.60 2.94
C TRP A 272 -29.57 -1.49 2.88
N ASN A 273 -28.91 -1.30 1.73
CA ASN A 273 -27.96 -0.22 1.45
C ASN A 273 -28.09 0.28 0.00
N PRO A 274 -29.22 0.92 -0.36
CA PRO A 274 -29.51 1.32 -1.74
C PRO A 274 -28.61 2.46 -2.23
N SER A 275 -27.88 3.13 -1.35
CA SER A 275 -26.90 4.16 -1.71
C SER A 275 -25.57 3.58 -2.23
N SER A 276 -25.35 2.27 -2.07
CA SER A 276 -24.23 1.54 -2.67
C SER A 276 -24.17 1.70 -4.19
N ASP A 277 -23.02 1.36 -4.78
CA ASP A 277 -22.82 1.37 -6.23
C ASP A 277 -23.29 0.07 -6.90
N HIS A 278 -23.45 -1.03 -6.16
CA HIS A 278 -23.97 -2.31 -6.70
C HIS A 278 -25.38 -2.18 -7.31
N PRO A 279 -26.39 -1.58 -6.63
CA PRO A 279 -27.74 -1.45 -7.20
C PRO A 279 -27.79 -0.58 -8.45
N LYS A 280 -26.79 0.29 -8.61
CA LYS A 280 -26.66 1.24 -9.72
C LYS A 280 -25.92 0.61 -10.91
N GLY A 281 -25.42 -0.62 -10.77
CA GLY A 281 -24.62 -1.28 -11.80
C GLY A 281 -23.23 -0.69 -11.98
N ARG A 282 -22.69 -0.04 -10.94
CA ARG A 282 -21.43 0.72 -10.96
C ARG A 282 -20.33 0.10 -10.12
N ALA A 283 -20.50 -1.13 -9.66
CA ALA A 283 -19.52 -1.80 -8.84
C ALA A 283 -19.33 -3.27 -9.24
N CYS A 284 -18.16 -3.81 -8.92
CA CYS A 284 -17.88 -5.23 -8.97
C CYS A 284 -17.02 -5.65 -7.77
N ASP A 285 -17.39 -6.77 -7.16
CA ASP A 285 -16.60 -7.48 -6.16
C ASP A 285 -15.92 -8.68 -6.83
N PHE A 286 -14.59 -8.67 -6.88
CA PHE A 286 -13.77 -9.76 -7.40
C PHE A 286 -13.21 -10.58 -6.24
N PHE A 287 -13.58 -11.86 -6.20
CA PHE A 287 -13.18 -12.79 -5.14
C PHE A 287 -12.00 -13.64 -5.62
N PRO A 288 -10.76 -13.37 -5.15
CA PRO A 288 -9.62 -14.24 -5.43
C PRO A 288 -9.68 -15.56 -4.64
N GLY A 289 -10.50 -15.60 -3.57
CA GLY A 289 -10.68 -16.76 -2.70
C GLY A 289 -12.16 -17.02 -2.37
N THR A 290 -12.40 -17.62 -1.20
CA THR A 290 -13.75 -17.92 -0.71
C THR A 290 -14.33 -16.72 0.05
N ALA A 291 -15.53 -16.28 -0.33
CA ALA A 291 -16.26 -15.23 0.39
C ALA A 291 -16.43 -15.56 1.88
N GLY A 292 -16.33 -14.55 2.74
CA GLY A 292 -16.37 -14.66 4.19
C GLY A 292 -15.05 -15.09 4.84
N ARG A 293 -13.98 -15.34 4.07
CA ARG A 293 -12.66 -15.75 4.60
C ARG A 293 -11.59 -14.75 4.21
N PHE A 294 -10.77 -14.36 5.19
CA PHE A 294 -9.61 -13.50 4.92
C PHE A 294 -8.70 -14.14 3.88
N ALA A 295 -8.47 -13.45 2.76
CA ALA A 295 -7.59 -13.92 1.71
C ALA A 295 -6.17 -14.11 2.24
N ALA A 296 -5.52 -15.20 1.80
CA ALA A 296 -4.19 -15.59 2.22
C ALA A 296 -3.39 -16.19 1.06
N GLY A 297 -2.05 -16.16 1.16
CA GLY A 297 -1.16 -16.75 0.16
C GLY A 297 -1.46 -16.22 -1.25
N ASP A 298 -1.68 -17.13 -2.19
CA ASP A 298 -1.95 -16.82 -3.60
C ASP A 298 -3.23 -15.98 -3.79
N GLU A 299 -4.25 -16.15 -2.94
CA GLU A 299 -5.50 -15.37 -3.02
C GLU A 299 -5.24 -13.89 -2.68
N LEU A 300 -4.41 -13.66 -1.66
CA LEU A 300 -4.01 -12.32 -1.27
C LEU A 300 -3.15 -11.65 -2.34
N GLU A 301 -2.19 -12.39 -2.90
CA GLU A 301 -1.35 -11.90 -4.00
C GLU A 301 -2.20 -11.55 -5.23
N ALA A 302 -3.16 -12.41 -5.58
CA ALA A 302 -4.08 -12.17 -6.68
C ALA A 302 -4.91 -10.89 -6.46
N GLY A 303 -5.45 -10.69 -5.26
CA GLY A 303 -6.20 -9.46 -4.96
C GLY A 303 -5.34 -8.20 -5.06
N TRP A 304 -4.08 -8.22 -4.62
CA TRP A 304 -3.16 -7.09 -4.82
C TRP A 304 -2.83 -6.85 -6.29
N GLN A 305 -2.62 -7.92 -7.08
CA GLN A 305 -2.39 -7.79 -8.52
C GLN A 305 -3.57 -7.10 -9.22
N LEU A 306 -4.81 -7.46 -8.88
CA LEU A 306 -5.99 -6.79 -9.42
C LEU A 306 -6.11 -5.35 -8.93
N ALA A 307 -5.95 -5.11 -7.62
CA ALA A 307 -6.08 -3.78 -7.02
C ALA A 307 -5.12 -2.78 -7.67
N ASP A 308 -3.87 -3.19 -7.88
CA ASP A 308 -2.85 -2.37 -8.53
C ASP A 308 -3.16 -2.18 -10.02
N TRP A 309 -3.63 -3.22 -10.72
CA TRP A 309 -4.02 -3.08 -12.13
C TRP A 309 -5.17 -2.10 -12.34
N PHE A 310 -6.23 -2.17 -11.53
CA PHE A 310 -7.34 -1.22 -11.59
C PHE A 310 -6.89 0.20 -11.27
N ARG A 311 -6.04 0.35 -10.25
CA ARG A 311 -5.49 1.65 -9.87
C ARG A 311 -4.62 2.25 -10.98
N THR A 312 -3.71 1.47 -11.56
CA THR A 312 -2.83 1.92 -12.65
C THR A 312 -3.63 2.34 -13.88
N HIS A 313 -4.75 1.67 -14.16
CA HIS A 313 -5.58 1.91 -15.34
C HIS A 313 -6.90 2.58 -14.99
N ALA A 314 -6.92 3.39 -13.93
CA ALA A 314 -8.15 3.99 -13.41
C ALA A 314 -8.87 4.87 -14.43
N ASP A 315 -8.15 5.61 -15.26
CA ASP A 315 -8.76 6.48 -16.27
C ASP A 315 -9.38 5.69 -17.43
N PRO A 316 -8.68 4.80 -18.15
CA PRO A 316 -9.29 4.04 -19.23
C PRO A 316 -10.43 3.10 -18.77
N LEU A 317 -10.44 2.70 -17.49
CA LEU A 317 -11.49 1.86 -16.91
C LEU A 317 -12.60 2.66 -16.20
N GLU A 318 -12.49 3.99 -16.12
CA GLU A 318 -13.40 4.86 -15.37
C GLU A 318 -13.56 4.47 -13.88
N VAL A 319 -12.47 4.03 -13.24
CA VAL A 319 -12.47 3.70 -11.81
C VAL A 319 -12.69 4.97 -10.97
N SER A 320 -13.64 4.88 -10.06
CA SER A 320 -13.94 5.88 -9.03
C SER A 320 -13.12 5.59 -7.76
N TYR A 321 -13.25 4.37 -7.22
CA TYR A 321 -12.47 3.92 -6.07
C TYR A 321 -12.30 2.40 -6.05
N VAL A 322 -11.30 1.95 -5.30
CA VAL A 322 -10.97 0.54 -5.08
C VAL A 322 -10.87 0.30 -3.57
N ILE A 323 -11.43 -0.80 -3.07
CA ILE A 323 -11.34 -1.23 -1.68
C ILE A 323 -10.73 -2.64 -1.61
N TRP A 324 -9.64 -2.78 -0.86
CA TRP A 324 -8.97 -4.07 -0.64
C TRP A 324 -8.21 -4.07 0.68
N GLN A 325 -8.27 -5.20 1.40
CA GLN A 325 -7.56 -5.43 2.66
C GLN A 325 -7.76 -4.28 3.67
N GLY A 326 -9.01 -3.86 3.88
CA GLY A 326 -9.36 -2.81 4.85
C GLY A 326 -8.92 -1.40 4.42
N ARG A 327 -8.67 -1.16 3.14
CA ARG A 327 -8.17 0.12 2.63
C ARG A 327 -8.92 0.56 1.40
N ILE A 328 -9.09 1.88 1.26
CA ILE A 328 -9.77 2.49 0.13
C ILE A 328 -8.84 3.49 -0.57
N TRP A 329 -8.67 3.28 -1.87
CA TRP A 329 -8.03 4.24 -2.77
C TRP A 329 -9.09 4.89 -3.66
N THR A 330 -9.02 6.20 -3.85
CA THR A 330 -9.96 6.96 -4.69
C THR A 330 -9.18 7.60 -5.84
N ALA A 331 -9.71 7.53 -7.06
CA ALA A 331 -9.08 8.12 -8.22
C ALA A 331 -8.80 9.61 -8.01
N GLY A 332 -7.62 10.07 -8.44
CA GLY A 332 -7.14 11.44 -8.21
C GLY A 332 -6.65 11.73 -6.78
N SER A 333 -6.74 10.78 -5.84
CA SER A 333 -6.19 10.93 -4.49
C SER A 333 -4.76 10.39 -4.40
N ALA A 334 -3.90 11.11 -3.69
CA ALA A 334 -2.59 10.61 -3.30
C ALA A 334 -2.71 9.54 -2.21
N ASP A 335 -1.71 8.67 -2.12
CA ASP A 335 -1.58 7.73 -1.02
C ASP A 335 -1.32 8.45 0.30
N THR A 336 -1.66 7.78 1.40
CA THR A 336 -1.35 8.28 2.73
C THR A 336 0.08 7.91 3.13
N ALA A 337 0.64 8.59 4.13
CA ALA A 337 1.94 8.23 4.71
C ALA A 337 1.97 6.80 5.30
N THR A 338 0.81 6.16 5.47
CA THR A 338 0.68 4.78 5.94
C THR A 338 0.41 3.80 4.79
N GLY A 339 0.59 4.23 3.53
CA GLY A 339 0.59 3.40 2.33
C GLY A 339 -0.59 3.62 1.37
N TRP A 340 -0.81 2.65 0.47
CA TRP A 340 -1.84 2.60 -0.57
C TRP A 340 -3.22 2.94 0.00
N GLY A 341 -3.81 4.02 -0.52
CA GLY A 341 -5.08 4.56 -0.06
C GLY A 341 -5.10 4.98 1.42
N ARG A 342 -6.31 5.19 1.96
CA ARG A 342 -6.56 5.44 3.38
C ARG A 342 -7.23 4.22 4.03
N PRO A 343 -7.23 4.09 5.37
CA PRO A 343 -8.02 3.07 6.05
C PRO A 343 -9.50 3.14 5.63
N TYR A 344 -10.08 1.99 5.31
CA TYR A 344 -11.50 1.87 5.05
C TYR A 344 -12.25 1.76 6.38
N THR A 345 -13.35 2.52 6.51
CA THR A 345 -14.09 2.66 7.77
C THR A 345 -15.45 1.97 7.74
N GLY A 346 -15.71 1.11 6.76
CA GLY A 346 -17.01 0.45 6.59
C GLY A 346 -18.12 1.36 6.06
N GLY A 347 -17.81 2.62 5.72
CA GLY A 347 -18.80 3.60 5.24
C GLY A 347 -19.94 3.88 6.24
N GLY A 348 -19.78 3.51 7.52
CA GLY A 348 -20.82 3.59 8.54
C GLY A 348 -21.90 2.51 8.45
N VAL A 349 -21.74 1.53 7.56
CA VAL A 349 -22.71 0.45 7.31
C VAL A 349 -22.12 -0.92 7.64
N TYR A 350 -20.86 -1.14 7.28
CA TYR A 350 -20.16 -2.41 7.44
C TYR A 350 -19.22 -2.39 8.64
N ASP A 351 -18.99 -3.56 9.25
CA ASP A 351 -17.90 -3.72 10.22
C ASP A 351 -16.57 -3.84 9.46
N PRO A 352 -15.65 -2.85 9.55
CA PRO A 352 -14.38 -2.89 8.83
C PRO A 352 -13.41 -3.94 9.39
N GLU A 353 -13.72 -4.64 10.49
CA GLU A 353 -12.89 -5.70 11.05
C GLU A 353 -13.26 -7.11 10.54
N GLU A 354 -14.43 -7.28 9.92
CA GLU A 354 -14.87 -8.56 9.36
C GLU A 354 -14.25 -8.83 8.00
N ALA A 355 -14.14 -10.11 7.60
CA ALA A 355 -13.56 -10.50 6.31
C ALA A 355 -14.27 -9.80 5.15
N THR A 356 -15.60 -9.90 5.10
CA THR A 356 -16.43 -9.26 4.07
C THR A 356 -16.62 -7.77 4.32
N GLY A 357 -16.97 -7.37 5.55
CA GLY A 357 -17.19 -5.95 5.87
C GLY A 357 -15.95 -5.08 5.68
N GLY A 358 -14.75 -5.63 5.91
CA GLY A 358 -13.46 -4.98 5.67
C GLY A 358 -12.84 -5.23 4.29
N HIS A 359 -13.51 -5.96 3.40
CA HIS A 359 -13.00 -6.28 2.05
C HIS A 359 -11.64 -7.00 2.07
N PHE A 360 -11.49 -7.97 2.99
CA PHE A 360 -10.31 -8.83 3.09
C PHE A 360 -10.44 -10.13 2.29
N ASP A 361 -11.65 -10.47 1.85
CA ASP A 361 -12.01 -11.68 1.10
C ASP A 361 -12.32 -11.38 -0.39
N HIS A 362 -12.64 -10.13 -0.72
CA HIS A 362 -12.86 -9.63 -2.08
C HIS A 362 -12.31 -8.22 -2.31
N LEU A 363 -11.91 -7.97 -3.55
CA LEU A 363 -11.60 -6.64 -4.07
C LEU A 363 -12.88 -5.98 -4.55
N HIS A 364 -13.25 -4.84 -3.98
CA HIS A 364 -14.34 -4.02 -4.50
C HIS A 364 -13.81 -2.91 -5.40
N VAL A 365 -14.44 -2.73 -6.57
CA VAL A 365 -14.13 -1.64 -7.50
C VAL A 365 -15.43 -0.93 -7.85
N SER A 366 -15.45 0.39 -7.70
CA SER A 366 -16.54 1.25 -8.14
C SER A 366 -16.10 2.10 -9.33
N PHE A 367 -17.03 2.35 -10.25
CA PHE A 367 -16.83 3.05 -11.51
C PHE A 367 -17.62 4.36 -11.55
N ARG A 368 -17.09 5.38 -12.24
CA ARG A 368 -17.62 6.76 -12.23
C ARG A 368 -18.96 6.89 -12.95
N GLN A 369 -19.23 6.03 -13.93
CA GLN A 369 -20.30 6.17 -14.91
C GLN A 369 -21.35 5.08 -14.73
#